data_AF-A0A1Z2L166-F1
#
_entry.id   AF-A0A1Z2L166-F1
#
_cell.length_a   1.000
_cell.length_b   1.000
_cell.length_c   1.000
_cell.angle_alpha   90.00
_cell.angle_beta   90.00
_cell.angle_gamma   90.00
#
_symmetry.space_group_name_H-M   'P 1'
#
loop_
_entity.id
_entity.type
_entity.pdbx_description
1 polymer ?
#
loop_
_entity_poly.entity_id
_entity_poly.type
_entity_poly.pdbx_seq_one_letter_code
_entity_poly.pdbx_strand_id
1 'polypeptide(L)'
;MSYSPPRPTGQAERKVRVLTGFLAVAALVAALVALWQTQSTPLARRTYCWGAWTEGSGPFRDGGRERAAEESVPTRERPRGHCVLSWRGGRGAGAYEQRIEVRLGTGPRDAAGRRDWVGGLFAGGDRALPGLLPGFTADGSGALVLPESCDVGGRPSVVTLTSSFTDAADRGSHPGFPDDSSPSRTGELLVRVANRATEATRCSSAPALRLRAEPPLSSPSPSPDAPAGRCAIPGLGEDAAGERLTDTVGGGAGDDLQSCAVSGGDDGRPAARFTMVGRPRIVALFDGLTGDSPPAPGWRGRGRIDAAGALVRAECEGRPTVFTMRVGPGRTHTRLDDPRHAFPAFVDAMAARIGCAPLRER
;
A
#
# COMPACT_ATOMS: atom_id res chain seq x y z
N MET A 1 65.57 -39.42 -74.56
CA MET A 1 65.34 -38.32 -73.60
C MET A 1 64.08 -38.65 -72.81
N SER A 2 64.27 -39.02 -71.56
CA SER A 2 63.23 -39.47 -70.62
C SER A 2 62.60 -38.28 -69.93
N TYR A 3 61.27 -38.26 -69.85
CA TYR A 3 60.53 -37.57 -68.79
C TYR A 3 59.24 -38.37 -68.48
N SER A 4 59.29 -39.14 -67.39
CA SER A 4 58.16 -39.39 -66.48
C SER A 4 58.13 -38.21 -65.48
N PRO A 5 57.00 -37.80 -64.86
CA PRO A 5 56.14 -38.63 -64.00
C PRO A 5 54.66 -38.09 -63.97
N PRO A 6 53.80 -38.26 -62.93
CA PRO A 6 53.79 -39.13 -61.76
C PRO A 6 52.47 -39.91 -61.52
N ARG A 7 52.59 -40.86 -60.57
CA ARG A 7 51.54 -41.63 -59.89
C ARG A 7 50.45 -40.74 -59.25
N PRO A 8 49.19 -41.23 -59.15
CA PRO A 8 48.16 -40.59 -58.33
C PRO A 8 48.53 -40.69 -56.84
N THR A 9 48.69 -39.53 -56.21
CA THR A 9 49.04 -39.37 -54.78
C THR A 9 47.78 -39.31 -53.91
N GLY A 10 47.86 -39.90 -52.72
CA GLY A 10 46.79 -39.98 -51.73
C GLY A 10 46.40 -38.62 -51.12
N GLN A 11 45.55 -37.88 -51.82
CA GLN A 11 45.00 -36.60 -51.36
C GLN A 11 43.52 -36.64 -50.94
N ALA A 12 42.78 -37.73 -51.24
CA ALA A 12 41.36 -37.82 -50.92
C ALA A 12 41.07 -38.16 -49.43
N GLU A 13 41.86 -39.03 -48.81
CA GLU A 13 41.63 -39.44 -47.40
C GLU A 13 42.01 -38.35 -46.38
N ARG A 14 42.93 -37.43 -46.73
CA ARG A 14 43.38 -36.38 -45.80
C ARG A 14 42.33 -35.28 -45.60
N LYS A 15 41.47 -35.02 -46.60
CA LYS A 15 40.42 -33.99 -46.50
C LYS A 15 39.24 -34.44 -45.65
N VAL A 16 38.91 -35.74 -45.66
CA VAL A 16 37.76 -36.29 -44.89
C VAL A 16 38.03 -36.30 -43.38
N ARG A 17 39.27 -36.57 -42.95
CA ARG A 17 39.64 -36.55 -41.51
C ARG A 17 39.74 -35.14 -40.92
N VAL A 18 40.07 -34.13 -41.72
CA VAL A 18 40.15 -32.73 -41.26
C VAL A 18 38.75 -32.12 -41.09
N LEU A 19 37.80 -32.50 -41.94
CA LEU A 19 36.40 -32.04 -41.86
C LEU A 19 35.63 -32.64 -40.68
N THR A 20 35.89 -33.91 -40.32
CA THR A 20 35.29 -34.53 -39.13
C THR A 20 35.86 -33.94 -37.84
N GLY A 21 37.15 -33.61 -37.81
CA GLY A 21 37.76 -32.92 -36.67
C GLY A 21 37.18 -31.52 -36.42
N PHE A 22 36.95 -30.74 -37.48
CA PHE A 22 36.36 -29.41 -37.37
C PHE A 22 34.90 -29.43 -36.89
N LEU A 23 34.09 -30.39 -37.38
CA LEU A 23 32.71 -30.54 -36.93
C LEU A 23 32.60 -30.99 -35.47
N ALA A 24 33.49 -31.89 -35.02
CA ALA A 24 33.54 -32.31 -33.63
C ALA A 24 33.96 -31.15 -32.70
N VAL A 25 34.94 -30.34 -33.11
CA VAL A 25 35.35 -29.14 -32.36
C VAL A 25 34.25 -28.08 -32.36
N ALA A 26 33.58 -27.85 -33.50
CA ALA A 26 32.47 -26.90 -33.56
C ALA A 26 31.28 -27.35 -32.69
N ALA A 27 30.96 -28.64 -32.66
CA ALA A 27 29.93 -29.20 -31.78
C ALA A 27 30.33 -29.09 -30.30
N LEU A 28 31.60 -29.33 -29.96
CA LEU A 28 32.12 -29.14 -28.60
C LEU A 28 32.10 -27.67 -28.17
N VAL A 29 32.47 -26.74 -29.05
CA VAL A 29 32.42 -25.30 -28.79
C VAL A 29 30.97 -24.84 -28.66
N ALA A 30 30.05 -25.33 -29.51
CA ALA A 30 28.62 -25.02 -29.39
C ALA A 30 28.02 -25.58 -28.08
N ALA A 31 28.40 -26.78 -27.67
CA ALA A 31 27.99 -27.37 -26.39
C ALA A 31 28.57 -26.60 -25.19
N LEU A 32 29.84 -26.18 -25.25
CA LEU A 32 30.48 -25.34 -24.23
C LEU A 32 29.83 -23.95 -24.15
N VAL A 33 29.49 -23.33 -25.28
CA VAL A 33 28.77 -22.04 -25.33
C VAL A 33 27.34 -22.17 -24.82
N ALA A 34 26.65 -23.27 -25.13
CA ALA A 34 25.32 -23.56 -24.57
C ALA A 34 25.37 -23.79 -23.05
N LEU A 35 26.38 -24.52 -22.55
CA LEU A 35 26.60 -24.69 -21.12
C LEU A 35 26.91 -23.35 -20.43
N TRP A 36 27.73 -22.51 -21.05
CA TRP A 36 28.04 -21.16 -20.55
C TRP A 36 26.79 -20.28 -20.54
N GLN A 37 25.97 -20.28 -21.58
CA GLN A 37 24.70 -19.55 -21.60
C GLN A 37 23.75 -19.99 -20.47
N THR A 38 23.76 -21.28 -20.10
CA THR A 38 22.97 -21.78 -18.96
C THR A 38 23.60 -21.54 -17.58
N GLN A 39 24.93 -21.37 -17.49
CA GLN A 39 25.66 -21.19 -16.22
C GLN A 39 26.11 -19.74 -15.95
N SER A 40 25.98 -18.83 -16.92
CA SER A 40 26.55 -17.46 -16.86
C SER A 40 25.53 -16.33 -16.74
N THR A 41 24.26 -16.64 -16.41
CA THR A 41 23.35 -15.64 -15.83
C THR A 41 23.02 -15.82 -14.33
N PRO A 42 23.94 -16.24 -13.43
CA PRO A 42 23.67 -16.26 -11.98
C PRO A 42 24.00 -14.92 -11.27
N LEU A 43 24.32 -13.84 -11.99
CA LEU A 43 24.73 -12.56 -11.39
C LEU A 43 23.65 -11.47 -11.40
N ALA A 44 22.56 -11.64 -12.14
CA ALA A 44 21.44 -10.70 -12.08
C ALA A 44 20.66 -10.95 -10.79
N ARG A 45 20.74 -10.01 -9.84
CA ARG A 45 19.94 -10.06 -8.62
C ARG A 45 18.47 -10.21 -8.99
N ARG A 46 17.78 -11.18 -8.36
CA ARG A 46 16.33 -11.32 -8.56
C ARG A 46 15.63 -10.04 -8.14
N THR A 47 14.64 -9.66 -8.95
CA THR A 47 13.78 -8.52 -8.67
C THR A 47 12.35 -9.00 -8.40
N TYR A 48 11.64 -8.26 -7.57
CA TYR A 48 10.31 -8.59 -7.07
C TYR A 48 9.40 -7.37 -7.15
N CYS A 49 8.09 -7.64 -7.19
CA CYS A 49 7.00 -6.69 -7.38
C CYS A 49 7.27 -5.70 -8.52
N TRP A 50 7.26 -6.27 -9.73
CA TRP A 50 7.45 -5.58 -11.01
C TRP A 50 8.83 -4.96 -11.19
N GLY A 51 9.80 -5.28 -10.32
CA GLY A 51 11.12 -4.68 -10.32
C GLY A 51 11.34 -3.63 -9.22
N ALA A 52 10.35 -3.42 -8.34
CA ALA A 52 10.44 -2.42 -7.27
C ALA A 52 11.51 -2.76 -6.22
N TRP A 53 11.72 -4.06 -5.94
CA TRP A 53 12.63 -4.53 -4.90
C TRP A 53 13.62 -5.56 -5.45
N THR A 54 14.87 -5.51 -4.97
CA THR A 54 15.89 -6.52 -5.31
C THR A 54 16.17 -7.42 -4.10
N GLU A 55 16.72 -8.59 -4.33
CA GLU A 55 17.03 -9.58 -3.28
C GLU A 55 17.84 -9.05 -2.08
N GLY A 56 18.66 -8.01 -2.28
CA GLY A 56 19.47 -7.36 -1.23
C GLY A 56 18.95 -5.99 -0.77
N SER A 57 17.71 -5.63 -1.10
CA SER A 57 17.09 -4.36 -0.70
C SER A 57 15.58 -4.51 -0.48
N GLY A 58 14.88 -3.42 -0.19
CA GLY A 58 13.42 -3.47 -0.01
C GLY A 58 13.03 -4.21 1.28
N PRO A 59 12.06 -5.14 1.24
CA PRO A 59 11.50 -5.73 2.45
C PRO A 59 12.41 -6.78 3.11
N PHE A 60 13.50 -7.21 2.45
CA PHE A 60 14.36 -8.33 2.86
C PHE A 60 15.57 -7.94 3.74
N ARG A 61 15.53 -6.81 4.47
CA ARG A 61 16.70 -6.26 5.18
C ARG A 61 17.37 -7.24 6.15
N ASP A 62 16.61 -8.18 6.70
CA ASP A 62 17.08 -9.16 7.70
C ASP A 62 17.47 -10.52 7.08
N GLY A 63 17.62 -10.53 5.76
CA GLY A 63 17.72 -11.74 4.98
C GLY A 63 16.35 -12.38 4.74
N GLY A 64 16.31 -13.33 3.83
CA GLY A 64 15.12 -14.11 3.53
C GLY A 64 15.55 -15.35 2.77
N ARG A 65 15.01 -16.50 3.14
CA ARG A 65 15.18 -17.75 2.39
C ARG A 65 13.85 -18.13 1.77
N GLU A 66 13.90 -19.00 0.76
CA GLU A 66 12.68 -19.53 0.11
C GLU A 66 11.75 -18.43 -0.39
N ARG A 67 12.32 -17.43 -1.08
CA ARG A 67 11.56 -16.31 -1.63
C ARG A 67 10.74 -16.79 -2.82
N ALA A 68 9.44 -16.52 -2.78
CA ALA A 68 8.51 -16.78 -3.86
C ALA A 68 7.73 -15.51 -4.18
N ALA A 69 7.49 -15.24 -5.46
CA ALA A 69 6.64 -14.15 -5.89
C ALA A 69 5.69 -14.60 -7.00
N GLU A 70 4.43 -14.18 -6.87
CA GLU A 70 3.40 -14.31 -7.88
C GLU A 70 2.99 -12.91 -8.32
N GLU A 71 3.13 -12.61 -9.61
CA GLU A 71 2.98 -11.24 -10.09
C GLU A 71 2.20 -11.18 -11.41
N SER A 72 1.25 -10.24 -11.48
CA SER A 72 0.75 -9.71 -12.74
C SER A 72 1.29 -8.30 -12.93
N VAL A 73 2.11 -8.12 -13.96
CA VAL A 73 2.77 -6.85 -14.25
C VAL A 73 1.74 -5.89 -14.86
N PRO A 74 1.58 -4.68 -14.32
CA PRO A 74 0.71 -3.68 -14.94
C PRO A 74 1.32 -3.20 -16.25
N THR A 75 0.46 -2.97 -17.25
CA THR A 75 0.86 -2.38 -18.54
C THR A 75 0.01 -1.17 -18.85
N ARG A 76 0.32 -0.47 -19.94
CA ARG A 76 -0.52 0.63 -20.43
C ARG A 76 -1.93 0.18 -20.79
N GLU A 77 -2.06 -0.99 -21.41
CA GLU A 77 -3.33 -1.59 -21.85
C GLU A 77 -4.08 -2.23 -20.67
N ARG A 78 -3.35 -2.70 -19.66
CA ARG A 78 -3.87 -3.28 -18.44
C ARG A 78 -3.27 -2.55 -17.23
N PRO A 79 -3.77 -1.34 -16.89
CA PRO A 79 -3.27 -0.52 -15.79
C PRO A 79 -3.72 -1.04 -14.42
N ARG A 80 -3.53 -2.35 -14.21
CA ARG A 80 -3.85 -3.10 -13.00
C ARG A 80 -2.78 -4.16 -12.83
N GLY A 81 -2.38 -4.39 -11.59
CA GLY A 81 -1.38 -5.39 -11.27
C GLY A 81 -1.57 -5.92 -9.86
N HIS A 82 -1.06 -7.11 -9.62
CA HIS A 82 -0.88 -7.66 -8.29
C HIS A 82 0.54 -8.20 -8.15
N CYS A 83 1.09 -8.15 -6.95
CA CYS A 83 2.29 -8.86 -6.55
C CYS A 83 2.04 -9.45 -5.18
N VAL A 84 2.22 -10.76 -5.04
CA VAL A 84 2.25 -11.46 -3.77
C VAL A 84 3.66 -11.98 -3.59
N LEU A 85 4.33 -11.50 -2.55
CA LEU A 85 5.69 -11.88 -2.22
C LEU A 85 5.69 -12.59 -0.87
N SER A 86 6.31 -13.76 -0.78
CA SER A 86 6.49 -14.48 0.48
C SER A 86 7.93 -14.96 0.66
N TRP A 87 8.37 -15.04 1.92
CA TRP A 87 9.67 -15.59 2.27
C TRP A 87 9.69 -16.05 3.73
N ARG A 88 10.69 -16.87 4.06
CA ARG A 88 10.97 -17.25 5.45
C ARG A 88 12.15 -16.47 6.00
N GLY A 89 12.01 -16.01 7.23
CA GLY A 89 13.04 -15.27 7.96
C GLY A 89 13.31 -15.88 9.34
N GLY A 90 14.28 -15.28 10.05
CA GLY A 90 14.65 -15.69 11.40
C GLY A 90 15.21 -17.12 11.54
N ARG A 91 15.44 -17.53 12.79
CA ARG A 91 15.98 -18.86 13.16
C ARG A 91 15.42 -19.31 14.51
N GLY A 92 15.31 -20.62 14.71
CA GLY A 92 14.83 -21.21 15.97
C GLY A 92 13.45 -20.67 16.35
N ALA A 93 13.29 -20.24 17.60
CA ALA A 93 12.05 -19.66 18.12
C ALA A 93 11.66 -18.31 17.46
N GLY A 94 12.60 -17.61 16.83
CA GLY A 94 12.33 -16.36 16.10
C GLY A 94 12.13 -16.56 14.59
N ALA A 95 11.91 -17.80 14.13
CA ALA A 95 11.60 -18.06 12.73
C ALA A 95 10.20 -17.54 12.38
N TYR A 96 10.03 -17.03 11.17
CA TYR A 96 8.76 -16.51 10.68
C TYR A 96 8.58 -16.75 9.18
N GLU A 97 7.33 -16.75 8.75
CA GLU A 97 6.94 -16.66 7.34
C GLU A 97 6.29 -15.31 7.09
N GLN A 98 6.85 -14.53 6.17
CA GLN A 98 6.38 -13.20 5.83
C GLN A 98 5.67 -13.22 4.47
N ARG A 99 4.59 -12.45 4.37
CA ARG A 99 3.82 -12.22 3.16
C ARG A 99 3.58 -10.72 2.96
N ILE A 100 3.82 -10.24 1.74
CA ILE A 100 3.45 -8.90 1.28
C ILE A 100 2.51 -9.05 0.08
N GLU A 101 1.42 -8.30 0.07
CA GLU A 101 0.56 -8.13 -1.09
C GLU A 101 0.59 -6.66 -1.54
N VAL A 102 0.92 -6.46 -2.81
CA VAL A 102 0.84 -5.17 -3.50
C VAL A 102 -0.23 -5.25 -4.58
N ARG A 103 -1.05 -4.20 -4.69
CA ARG A 103 -2.05 -4.08 -5.75
C ARG A 103 -1.98 -2.71 -6.40
N LEU A 104 -2.15 -2.68 -7.71
CA LEU A 104 -2.45 -1.49 -8.49
C LEU A 104 -3.87 -1.61 -9.05
N GLY A 105 -4.70 -0.60 -8.84
CA GLY A 105 -5.97 -0.48 -9.55
C GLY A 105 -6.85 0.66 -9.06
N THR A 106 -8.06 0.74 -9.61
CA THR A 106 -9.03 1.80 -9.28
C THR A 106 -10.12 1.35 -8.31
N GLY A 107 -10.10 0.10 -7.84
CA GLY A 107 -11.14 -0.50 -7.01
C GLY A 107 -12.39 -0.96 -7.78
N PRO A 108 -13.39 -1.53 -7.09
CA PRO A 108 -14.65 -2.01 -7.68
C PRO A 108 -15.40 -0.90 -8.43
N ARG A 109 -16.22 -1.27 -9.43
CA ARG A 109 -16.96 -0.30 -10.26
C ARG A 109 -18.24 0.19 -9.59
N ASP A 110 -18.93 -0.70 -8.89
CA ASP A 110 -20.17 -0.37 -8.20
C ASP A 110 -19.90 0.48 -6.95
N ALA A 111 -20.86 1.33 -6.59
CA ALA A 111 -20.67 2.30 -5.53
C ALA A 111 -20.54 1.66 -4.13
N ALA A 112 -21.21 0.53 -3.88
CA ALA A 112 -21.15 -0.16 -2.60
C ALA A 112 -19.77 -0.79 -2.38
N GLY A 113 -19.34 -1.64 -3.31
CA GLY A 113 -18.00 -2.22 -3.30
C GLY A 113 -16.90 -1.17 -3.32
N ARG A 114 -17.10 -0.04 -4.01
CA ARG A 114 -16.14 1.08 -3.98
C ARG A 114 -16.07 1.74 -2.61
N ARG A 115 -17.20 1.97 -1.92
CA ARG A 115 -17.19 2.48 -0.53
C ARG A 115 -16.44 1.54 0.41
N ASP A 116 -16.74 0.24 0.34
CA ASP A 116 -16.09 -0.75 1.19
C ASP A 116 -14.59 -0.85 0.91
N TRP A 117 -14.21 -0.77 -0.37
CA TRP A 117 -12.81 -0.75 -0.80
C TRP A 117 -12.08 0.51 -0.31
N VAL A 118 -12.60 1.72 -0.56
CA VAL A 118 -11.98 2.98 -0.11
C VAL A 118 -11.86 3.00 1.41
N GLY A 119 -12.93 2.65 2.12
CA GLY A 119 -12.91 2.56 3.56
C GLY A 119 -11.97 1.46 4.09
N GLY A 120 -11.61 0.47 3.25
CA GLY A 120 -10.69 -0.61 3.59
C GLY A 120 -9.23 -0.21 3.46
N LEU A 121 -8.95 0.89 2.76
CA LEU A 121 -7.59 1.43 2.64
C LEU A 121 -7.07 1.95 3.97
N PHE A 122 -7.95 2.53 4.80
CA PHE A 122 -7.59 3.13 6.08
C PHE A 122 -7.61 2.08 7.20
N ALA A 123 -6.45 1.82 7.79
CA ALA A 123 -6.34 0.90 8.91
C ALA A 123 -6.93 1.49 10.20
N GLY A 124 -6.99 2.83 10.29
CA GLY A 124 -7.26 3.56 11.52
C GLY A 124 -5.95 3.78 12.28
N GLY A 125 -5.65 5.05 12.58
CA GLY A 125 -4.32 5.45 13.03
C GLY A 125 -3.32 5.71 11.90
N ASP A 126 -3.80 5.83 10.66
CA ASP A 126 -2.99 6.10 9.48
C ASP A 126 -2.24 7.44 9.57
N ARG A 127 -0.96 7.44 9.20
CA ARG A 127 -0.12 8.63 9.08
C ARG A 127 0.02 9.05 7.65
N ALA A 128 0.00 10.36 7.41
CA ALA A 128 0.15 10.87 6.06
C ALA A 128 1.58 10.60 5.56
N LEU A 129 1.72 10.29 4.27
CA LEU A 129 3.04 10.22 3.67
C LEU A 129 3.69 11.62 3.69
N PRO A 130 4.97 11.71 4.08
CA PRO A 130 5.72 12.97 4.07
C PRO A 130 5.81 13.63 2.70
N GLY A 131 5.96 14.95 2.69
CA GLY A 131 6.18 15.72 1.47
C GLY A 131 4.92 15.91 0.64
N LEU A 132 3.75 15.90 1.30
CA LEU A 132 2.43 16.07 0.69
C LEU A 132 2.09 15.02 -0.38
N LEU A 133 2.72 13.85 -0.32
CA LEU A 133 2.33 12.74 -1.19
C LEU A 133 0.88 12.34 -0.90
N PRO A 134 0.05 12.08 -1.92
CA PRO A 134 -1.36 11.74 -1.75
C PRO A 134 -1.54 10.27 -1.31
N GLY A 135 -0.99 9.94 -0.15
CA GLY A 135 -1.06 8.61 0.44
C GLY A 135 -0.81 8.65 1.94
N PHE A 136 -0.95 7.49 2.54
CA PHE A 136 -0.87 7.28 3.98
C PHE A 136 -0.43 5.85 4.29
N THR A 137 0.11 5.68 5.49
CA THR A 137 0.62 4.39 5.97
C THR A 137 0.24 4.17 7.43
N ALA A 138 0.03 2.91 7.74
CA ALA A 138 -0.08 2.38 9.09
C ALA A 138 0.97 1.26 9.24
N ASP A 139 0.89 0.54 10.35
CA ASP A 139 1.80 -0.56 10.60
C ASP A 139 1.58 -1.67 9.57
N GLY A 140 2.60 -1.91 8.73
CA GLY A 140 2.53 -2.93 7.68
C GLY A 140 1.60 -2.67 6.51
N SER A 141 0.88 -1.55 6.47
CA SER A 141 -0.10 -1.29 5.41
C SER A 141 -0.10 0.16 4.95
N GLY A 142 -0.53 0.40 3.71
CA GLY A 142 -0.65 1.76 3.21
C GLY A 142 -1.21 1.84 1.80
N ALA A 143 -1.58 3.06 1.44
CA ALA A 143 -2.12 3.38 0.12
C ALA A 143 -1.52 4.67 -0.40
N LEU A 144 -1.24 4.72 -1.70
CA LEU A 144 -0.75 5.89 -2.41
C LEU A 144 -1.56 6.07 -3.68
N VAL A 145 -2.28 7.18 -3.75
CA VAL A 145 -3.04 7.57 -4.94
C VAL A 145 -2.07 8.10 -5.97
N LEU A 146 -2.06 7.52 -7.17
CA LEU A 146 -1.20 7.96 -8.25
C LEU A 146 -1.67 9.32 -8.80
N PRO A 147 -0.81 10.07 -9.51
CA PRO A 147 -1.20 11.29 -10.21
C PRO A 147 -2.39 11.09 -11.16
N GLU A 148 -3.10 12.16 -11.47
CA GLU A 148 -4.28 12.15 -12.36
C GLU A 148 -3.98 11.59 -13.76
N SER A 149 -2.75 11.75 -14.25
CA SER A 149 -2.27 11.16 -15.49
C SER A 149 -2.34 9.62 -15.51
N CYS A 150 -2.46 8.98 -14.35
CA CYS A 150 -2.59 7.53 -14.17
C CYS A 150 -4.06 7.08 -14.06
N ASP A 151 -5.03 7.96 -14.28
CA ASP A 151 -6.44 7.64 -14.10
C ASP A 151 -6.98 6.76 -15.21
N VAL A 152 -7.81 5.82 -14.80
CA VAL A 152 -8.38 4.81 -15.70
C VAL A 152 -9.89 4.99 -15.71
N GLY A 153 -10.37 5.56 -16.82
CA GLY A 153 -11.79 5.90 -16.98
C GLY A 153 -12.25 6.97 -15.98
N GLY A 154 -11.44 8.01 -15.77
CA GLY A 154 -11.74 9.12 -14.86
C GLY A 154 -11.72 8.75 -13.37
N ARG A 155 -11.08 7.64 -13.01
CA ARG A 155 -11.00 7.15 -11.63
C ARG A 155 -9.56 7.11 -11.14
N PRO A 156 -9.30 7.55 -9.89
CA PRO A 156 -7.97 7.48 -9.31
C PRO A 156 -7.43 6.06 -9.27
N SER A 157 -6.21 5.88 -9.79
CA SER A 157 -5.42 4.67 -9.60
C SER A 157 -4.71 4.71 -8.25
N VAL A 158 -4.79 3.62 -7.49
CA VAL A 158 -4.19 3.50 -6.16
C VAL A 158 -3.25 2.31 -6.14
N VAL A 159 -2.08 2.53 -5.55
CA VAL A 159 -1.16 1.45 -5.17
C VAL A 159 -1.35 1.18 -3.68
N THR A 160 -1.63 -0.06 -3.32
CA THR A 160 -1.77 -0.50 -1.93
C THR A 160 -0.69 -1.51 -1.59
N LEU A 161 -0.20 -1.47 -0.35
CA LEU A 161 0.69 -2.47 0.21
C LEU A 161 0.08 -2.97 1.52
N THR A 162 0.07 -4.28 1.70
CA THR A 162 -0.25 -4.92 2.98
C THR A 162 0.80 -5.97 3.29
N SER A 163 1.20 -6.05 4.55
CA SER A 163 2.22 -6.95 5.04
C SER A 163 1.67 -7.74 6.23
N SER A 164 2.02 -9.02 6.30
CA SER A 164 1.68 -9.88 7.42
C SER A 164 2.71 -10.99 7.60
N PHE A 165 2.90 -11.45 8.82
CA PHE A 165 3.80 -12.56 9.12
C PHE A 165 3.15 -13.57 10.06
N THR A 166 3.66 -14.79 10.05
CA THR A 166 3.31 -15.87 10.99
C THR A 166 4.59 -16.29 11.68
N ASP A 167 4.63 -16.30 13.01
CA ASP A 167 5.79 -16.79 13.76
C ASP A 167 5.79 -18.32 13.89
N ALA A 168 6.93 -18.87 14.27
CA ALA A 168 7.10 -20.32 14.49
C ALA A 168 6.63 -20.79 15.87
N ALA A 169 6.27 -19.88 16.79
CA ALA A 169 6.05 -20.19 18.20
C ALA A 169 4.56 -20.37 18.56
N ASP A 170 3.59 -19.63 17.99
CA ASP A 170 2.15 -19.94 18.11
C ASP A 170 1.20 -19.03 17.26
N ARG A 171 0.21 -19.65 16.60
CA ARG A 171 -1.22 -19.27 16.48
C ARG A 171 -1.75 -18.00 15.76
N GLY A 172 -1.08 -17.42 14.77
CA GLY A 172 -1.82 -16.51 13.87
C GLY A 172 -1.02 -15.68 12.88
N SER A 173 -1.75 -15.01 11.99
CA SER A 173 -1.19 -13.99 11.10
C SER A 173 -1.19 -12.65 11.82
N HIS A 174 -0.01 -12.06 11.96
CA HIS A 174 0.20 -10.74 12.53
C HIS A 174 0.35 -9.71 11.41
N PRO A 175 -0.24 -8.50 11.52
CA PRO A 175 0.00 -7.44 10.56
C PRO A 175 1.45 -6.93 10.65
N GLY A 176 2.00 -6.48 9.53
CA GLY A 176 3.31 -5.84 9.48
C GLY A 176 4.49 -6.77 9.26
N PHE A 177 5.58 -6.42 9.92
CA PHE A 177 6.91 -7.03 9.87
C PHE A 177 7.36 -7.35 11.31
N PRO A 178 8.03 -8.48 11.55
CA PRO A 178 8.44 -8.90 12.89
C PRO A 178 9.22 -7.85 13.70
N ASP A 179 10.18 -7.17 13.06
CA ASP A 179 11.14 -6.32 13.78
C ASP A 179 10.91 -4.81 13.57
N ASP A 180 10.19 -4.41 12.51
CA ASP A 180 9.98 -3.00 12.17
C ASP A 180 8.76 -2.86 11.25
N SER A 181 7.60 -2.71 11.89
CA SER A 181 6.34 -2.43 11.22
C SER A 181 6.12 -0.94 10.96
N SER A 182 7.12 -0.08 11.15
CA SER A 182 6.90 1.37 11.20
C SER A 182 6.22 1.94 9.94
N PRO A 183 5.33 2.95 10.07
CA PRO A 183 4.68 3.59 8.93
C PRO A 183 5.68 4.19 7.94
N SER A 184 6.86 4.61 8.42
CA SER A 184 7.96 5.13 7.60
C SER A 184 8.54 4.04 6.67
N ARG A 185 8.86 2.85 7.20
CA ARG A 185 9.35 1.72 6.39
C ARG A 185 8.31 1.32 5.35
N THR A 186 7.05 1.20 5.76
CA THR A 186 5.94 0.92 4.83
C THR A 186 5.86 1.98 3.73
N GLY A 187 6.01 3.26 4.07
CA GLY A 187 5.98 4.37 3.12
C GLY A 187 7.10 4.29 2.08
N GLU A 188 8.32 3.93 2.49
CA GLU A 188 9.42 3.77 1.54
C GLU A 188 9.18 2.61 0.56
N LEU A 189 8.67 1.48 1.05
CA LEU A 189 8.34 0.33 0.20
C LEU A 189 7.22 0.69 -0.80
N LEU A 190 6.19 1.37 -0.31
CA LEU A 190 5.03 1.81 -1.09
C LEU A 190 5.42 2.80 -2.20
N VAL A 191 6.24 3.81 -1.90
CA VAL A 191 6.70 4.79 -2.90
C VAL A 191 7.56 4.13 -3.98
N ARG A 192 8.43 3.18 -3.60
CA ARG A 192 9.25 2.42 -4.57
C ARG A 192 8.39 1.65 -5.56
N VAL A 193 7.40 0.90 -5.06
CA VAL A 193 6.52 0.11 -5.95
C VAL A 193 5.56 0.99 -6.75
N ALA A 194 5.13 2.13 -6.21
CA ALA A 194 4.33 3.12 -6.94
C ALA A 194 5.10 3.73 -8.12
N ASN A 195 6.36 4.13 -7.93
CA ASN A 195 7.20 4.62 -9.04
C ASN A 195 7.38 3.55 -10.12
N ARG A 196 7.50 2.27 -9.73
CA ARG A 196 7.60 1.18 -10.70
C ARG A 196 6.29 0.95 -11.45
N ALA A 197 5.16 1.09 -10.77
CA ALA A 197 3.84 1.04 -11.38
C ALA A 197 3.61 2.19 -12.38
N THR A 198 4.01 3.42 -12.06
CA THR A 198 3.88 4.56 -12.99
C THR A 198 4.75 4.39 -14.23
N GLU A 199 5.97 3.86 -14.08
CA GLU A 199 6.85 3.53 -15.20
C GLU A 199 6.23 2.44 -16.10
N ALA A 200 5.76 1.33 -15.51
CA ALA A 200 5.21 0.19 -16.24
C ALA A 200 3.91 0.54 -17.00
N THR A 201 3.07 1.40 -16.41
CA THR A 201 1.84 1.91 -17.05
C THR A 201 2.09 3.08 -17.99
N ARG A 202 3.32 3.64 -18.00
CA ARG A 202 3.71 4.84 -18.74
C ARG A 202 2.84 6.06 -18.43
N CYS A 203 2.29 6.14 -17.22
CA CYS A 203 1.62 7.36 -16.76
C CYS A 203 2.64 8.33 -16.17
N SER A 204 2.49 9.63 -16.47
CA SER A 204 3.49 10.63 -16.08
C SER A 204 3.40 10.95 -14.59
N SER A 205 4.40 10.54 -13.82
CA SER A 205 4.64 11.02 -12.47
C SER A 205 5.90 11.87 -12.39
N ALA A 206 6.19 12.71 -13.40
CA ALA A 206 7.41 13.52 -13.42
C ALA A 206 7.26 14.80 -12.58
N PRO A 207 8.16 15.07 -11.59
CA PRO A 207 9.28 14.23 -11.15
C PRO A 207 8.82 13.07 -10.26
N ALA A 208 9.56 11.95 -10.32
CA ALA A 208 9.23 10.71 -9.59
C ALA A 208 8.83 10.97 -8.13
N LEU A 209 7.90 10.16 -7.63
CA LEU A 209 7.38 10.27 -6.27
C LEU A 209 8.53 10.04 -5.28
N ARG A 210 8.72 10.98 -4.37
CA ARG A 210 9.81 10.94 -3.38
C ARG A 210 9.27 11.34 -2.03
N LEU A 211 9.61 10.56 -1.02
CA LEU A 211 9.47 10.98 0.37
C LEU A 211 10.42 12.15 0.60
N ARG A 212 9.87 13.28 1.05
CA ARG A 212 10.68 14.41 1.50
C ARG A 212 10.60 14.44 3.01
N ALA A 213 11.74 14.61 3.67
CA ALA A 213 11.73 14.86 5.10
C ALA A 213 10.89 16.11 5.36
N GLU A 214 9.84 15.96 6.17
CA GLU A 214 9.12 17.13 6.66
C GLU A 214 9.96 17.77 7.75
N PRO A 215 10.08 19.11 7.77
CA PRO A 215 10.68 19.78 8.91
C PRO A 215 9.89 19.38 10.17
N PRO A 216 10.55 19.21 11.32
CA PRO A 216 9.86 18.91 12.56
C PRO A 216 8.91 20.07 12.87
N LEU A 217 7.62 19.88 12.62
CA LEU A 217 6.60 20.80 13.10
C LEU A 217 6.41 20.50 14.58
N SER A 218 6.52 21.54 15.39
CA SER A 218 6.19 21.49 16.81
C SER A 218 4.70 21.17 16.89
N SER A 219 4.37 19.90 17.12
CA SER A 219 3.01 19.54 17.51
C SER A 219 2.76 20.28 18.83
N PRO A 220 1.70 21.08 18.96
CA PRO A 220 1.34 21.60 20.26
C PRO A 220 1.15 20.41 21.18
N SER A 221 1.89 20.37 22.30
CA SER A 221 1.66 19.38 23.35
C SER A 221 0.18 19.40 23.71
N PRO A 222 -0.47 18.24 23.90
CA PRO A 222 -1.84 18.22 24.38
C PRO A 222 -1.90 19.03 25.68
N SER A 223 -2.78 20.03 25.72
CA SER A 223 -3.02 20.79 26.94
C SER A 223 -3.44 19.82 28.04
N PRO A 224 -2.93 19.95 29.28
CA PRO A 224 -3.40 19.16 30.43
C PRO A 224 -4.91 19.29 30.66
N ASP A 225 -5.51 20.38 30.17
CA ASP A 225 -6.93 20.72 30.29
C ASP A 225 -7.75 20.32 29.07
N ALA A 226 -7.19 19.54 28.13
CA ALA A 226 -7.96 19.04 26.99
C ALA A 226 -9.11 18.16 27.52
N PRO A 227 -10.37 18.42 27.10
CA PRO A 227 -11.51 17.65 27.57
C PRO A 227 -11.32 16.16 27.29
N ALA A 228 -11.70 15.34 28.27
CA ALA A 228 -11.62 13.88 28.18
C ALA A 228 -12.39 13.37 26.95
N GLY A 229 -11.80 12.47 26.18
CA GLY A 229 -12.43 11.91 25.00
C GLY A 229 -11.49 11.02 24.20
N ARG A 230 -12.05 10.01 23.53
CA ARG A 230 -11.28 9.10 22.67
C ARG A 230 -10.83 9.83 21.40
N CYS A 231 -9.68 9.44 20.86
CA CYS A 231 -9.07 10.04 19.68
C CYS A 231 -8.76 11.54 19.82
N ALA A 232 -8.62 12.06 21.04
CA ALA A 232 -8.59 13.49 21.34
C ALA A 232 -9.81 14.28 20.79
N ILE A 233 -10.98 13.62 20.75
CA ILE A 233 -12.25 14.21 20.34
C ILE A 233 -13.13 14.40 21.59
N PRO A 234 -13.46 15.64 21.97
CA PRO A 234 -14.34 15.90 23.10
C PRO A 234 -15.69 15.19 22.93
N GLY A 235 -16.23 14.57 23.99
CA GLY A 235 -17.53 13.88 23.93
C GLY A 235 -17.52 12.48 23.31
N LEU A 236 -16.39 12.04 22.71
CA LEU A 236 -16.33 10.75 22.04
C LEU A 236 -16.01 9.62 23.02
N GLY A 237 -16.96 8.69 23.20
CA GLY A 237 -16.78 7.51 24.05
C GLY A 237 -16.78 7.78 25.56
N GLU A 238 -17.34 8.91 25.99
CA GLU A 238 -17.49 9.26 27.42
C GLU A 238 -18.42 8.29 28.18
N ASP A 239 -19.36 7.66 27.47
CA ASP A 239 -20.26 6.63 27.99
C ASP A 239 -19.57 5.27 28.21
N ALA A 240 -18.34 5.10 27.73
CA ALA A 240 -17.52 3.90 27.91
C ALA A 240 -16.69 3.91 29.22
N ALA A 241 -17.08 4.73 30.21
CA ALA A 241 -16.36 4.83 31.47
C ALA A 241 -16.35 3.47 32.20
N GLY A 242 -15.17 2.85 32.31
CA GLY A 242 -14.96 1.53 32.92
C GLY A 242 -14.66 0.40 31.92
N GLU A 243 -14.81 0.63 30.63
CA GLU A 243 -14.43 -0.33 29.59
C GLU A 243 -12.94 -0.21 29.21
N ARG A 244 -12.30 -1.36 28.92
CA ARG A 244 -10.94 -1.40 28.37
C ARG A 244 -10.97 -1.08 26.87
N LEU A 245 -11.19 0.18 26.54
CA LEU A 245 -11.04 0.68 25.17
C LEU A 245 -9.66 1.28 24.97
N THR A 246 -9.08 1.02 23.81
CA THR A 246 -7.82 1.63 23.33
C THR A 246 -8.11 2.42 22.07
N ASP A 247 -7.37 3.51 21.88
CA ASP A 247 -7.44 4.34 20.69
C ASP A 247 -6.06 4.52 20.06
N THR A 248 -6.03 4.55 18.74
CA THR A 248 -4.83 4.79 17.94
C THR A 248 -5.09 5.97 17.03
N VAL A 249 -4.39 7.08 17.28
CA VAL A 249 -4.48 8.31 16.49
C VAL A 249 -3.30 8.41 15.53
N GLY A 250 -3.62 8.72 14.28
CA GLY A 250 -2.68 9.00 13.21
C GLY A 250 -3.06 10.29 12.49
N GLY A 251 -2.08 10.90 11.83
CA GLY A 251 -2.27 12.14 11.09
C GLY A 251 -1.02 12.51 10.32
N GLY A 252 -1.10 13.62 9.60
CA GLY A 252 0.07 14.28 9.02
C GLY A 252 0.54 15.44 9.88
N ALA A 253 1.69 16.02 9.51
CA ALA A 253 2.15 17.27 10.10
C ALA A 253 1.25 18.48 9.69
N GLY A 254 0.31 18.27 8.76
CA GLY A 254 -0.75 19.22 8.39
C GLY A 254 -2.15 18.71 8.67
N ASP A 255 -3.12 19.61 8.58
CA ASP A 255 -4.55 19.36 8.87
C ASP A 255 -5.32 18.74 7.69
N ASP A 256 -4.64 17.93 6.86
CA ASP A 256 -5.20 17.38 5.61
C ASP A 256 -5.40 15.85 5.62
N LEU A 257 -4.97 15.19 6.70
CA LEU A 257 -5.30 13.82 7.05
C LEU A 257 -5.32 13.67 8.58
N GLN A 258 -6.42 13.14 9.10
CA GLN A 258 -6.52 12.65 10.48
C GLN A 258 -7.20 11.29 10.44
N SER A 259 -6.67 10.31 11.16
CA SER A 259 -7.21 8.95 11.24
C SER A 259 -7.20 8.48 12.68
N CYS A 260 -8.28 7.85 13.13
CA CYS A 260 -8.33 7.21 14.44
C CYS A 260 -9.01 5.86 14.37
N ALA A 261 -8.48 4.87 15.09
CA ALA A 261 -9.19 3.65 15.44
C ALA A 261 -9.51 3.65 16.94
N VAL A 262 -10.72 3.23 17.30
CA VAL A 262 -11.06 2.83 18.67
C VAL A 262 -11.32 1.33 18.64
N SER A 263 -10.59 0.59 19.47
CA SER A 263 -10.76 -0.85 19.66
C SER A 263 -11.41 -1.12 21.02
N GLY A 264 -12.23 -2.16 21.08
CA GLY A 264 -12.88 -2.61 22.31
C GLY A 264 -12.69 -4.11 22.52
N GLY A 265 -12.79 -4.53 23.78
CA GLY A 265 -12.67 -5.93 24.19
C GLY A 265 -11.23 -6.47 24.16
N ASP A 266 -11.08 -7.74 24.56
CA ASP A 266 -9.77 -8.39 24.71
C ASP A 266 -9.15 -8.82 23.37
N ASP A 267 -9.91 -8.84 22.26
CA ASP A 267 -9.43 -9.25 20.94
C ASP A 267 -8.74 -8.13 20.13
N GLY A 268 -8.77 -6.89 20.65
CA GLY A 268 -8.11 -5.73 20.08
C GLY A 268 -8.64 -5.27 18.72
N ARG A 269 -9.75 -5.85 18.22
CA ARG A 269 -10.29 -5.49 16.90
C ARG A 269 -10.92 -4.09 16.94
N PRO A 270 -10.73 -3.29 15.87
CA PRO A 270 -11.31 -1.96 15.82
C PRO A 270 -12.84 -2.05 15.82
N ALA A 271 -13.45 -1.28 16.71
CA ALA A 271 -14.90 -1.12 16.82
C ALA A 271 -15.39 0.07 16.01
N ALA A 272 -14.62 1.15 16.00
CA ALA A 272 -14.88 2.31 15.16
C ALA A 272 -13.58 2.82 14.54
N ARG A 273 -13.64 3.24 13.28
CA ARG A 273 -12.54 3.94 12.60
C ARG A 273 -13.06 5.24 12.04
N PHE A 274 -12.36 6.33 12.31
CA PHE A 274 -12.70 7.67 11.87
C PHE A 274 -11.58 8.20 10.98
N THR A 275 -11.95 8.86 9.88
CA THR A 275 -10.97 9.45 8.97
C THR A 275 -11.47 10.79 8.45
N MET A 276 -10.62 11.80 8.47
CA MET A 276 -10.81 13.07 7.77
C MET A 276 -9.69 13.20 6.73
N VAL A 277 -10.06 13.54 5.49
CA VAL A 277 -9.12 13.82 4.40
C VAL A 277 -9.47 15.14 3.72
N GLY A 278 -8.48 16.02 3.61
CA GLY A 278 -8.54 17.28 2.87
C GLY A 278 -7.59 17.31 1.64
N ARG A 279 -6.71 16.31 1.49
CA ARG A 279 -5.82 16.21 0.32
C ARG A 279 -6.65 15.96 -0.95
N PRO A 280 -6.64 16.85 -1.96
CA PRO A 280 -7.54 16.78 -3.11
C PRO A 280 -7.52 15.43 -3.82
N ARG A 281 -6.33 14.84 -3.93
CA ARG A 281 -6.15 13.57 -4.64
C ARG A 281 -6.66 12.36 -3.88
N ILE A 282 -6.63 12.40 -2.54
CA ILE A 282 -7.25 11.36 -1.69
C ILE A 282 -8.76 11.57 -1.65
N VAL A 283 -9.22 12.82 -1.60
CA VAL A 283 -10.65 13.19 -1.67
C VAL A 283 -11.30 12.67 -2.95
N ALA A 284 -10.59 12.69 -4.09
CA ALA A 284 -11.09 12.16 -5.36
C ALA A 284 -11.46 10.65 -5.31
N LEU A 285 -10.94 9.88 -4.34
CA LEU A 285 -11.37 8.48 -4.14
C LEU A 285 -12.85 8.37 -3.76
N PHE A 286 -13.39 9.42 -3.15
CA PHE A 286 -14.75 9.48 -2.64
C PHE A 286 -15.75 10.10 -3.64
N ASP A 287 -15.30 10.50 -4.83
CA ASP A 287 -16.18 11.06 -5.85
C ASP A 287 -17.31 10.09 -6.19
N GLY A 288 -18.55 10.60 -6.21
CA GLY A 288 -19.77 9.82 -6.43
C GLY A 288 -20.12 8.81 -5.32
N LEU A 289 -19.45 8.83 -4.15
CA LEU A 289 -19.76 7.92 -3.04
C LEU A 289 -20.68 8.52 -1.96
N THR A 290 -20.73 9.85 -1.87
CA THR A 290 -21.48 10.59 -0.84
C THR A 290 -22.96 10.72 -1.16
N GLY A 291 -23.36 10.49 -2.42
CA GLY A 291 -24.68 10.86 -2.92
C GLY A 291 -24.84 12.38 -3.08
N ASP A 292 -26.06 12.79 -3.45
CA ASP A 292 -26.39 14.17 -3.80
C ASP A 292 -27.15 14.93 -2.71
N SER A 293 -27.44 14.28 -1.59
CA SER A 293 -28.25 14.84 -0.50
C SER A 293 -27.47 14.90 0.82
N PRO A 294 -27.88 15.78 1.75
CA PRO A 294 -27.37 15.74 3.12
C PRO A 294 -27.67 14.41 3.81
N PRO A 295 -26.82 13.96 4.75
CA PRO A 295 -27.01 12.70 5.48
C PRO A 295 -28.23 12.71 6.40
N ALA A 296 -28.64 13.89 6.87
CA ALA A 296 -29.80 14.13 7.71
C ALA A 296 -30.18 15.63 7.65
N PRO A 297 -31.38 16.04 8.09
CA PRO A 297 -31.75 17.45 8.23
C PRO A 297 -30.74 18.25 9.06
N GLY A 298 -30.53 19.52 8.70
CA GLY A 298 -29.60 20.43 9.39
C GLY A 298 -28.12 20.28 9.02
N TRP A 299 -27.75 19.29 8.19
CA TRP A 299 -26.37 19.12 7.73
C TRP A 299 -26.04 20.01 6.51
N ARG A 300 -24.87 20.64 6.56
CA ARG A 300 -24.24 21.38 5.46
C ARG A 300 -23.16 20.50 4.85
N GLY A 301 -23.55 19.76 3.82
CA GLY A 301 -22.67 18.80 3.14
C GLY A 301 -23.49 17.73 2.44
N ARG A 302 -22.81 16.89 1.66
CA ARG A 302 -23.42 15.74 0.99
C ARG A 302 -22.91 14.46 1.63
N GLY A 303 -23.79 13.50 1.89
CA GLY A 303 -23.35 12.30 2.57
C GLY A 303 -24.47 11.35 2.97
N ARG A 304 -24.07 10.35 3.75
CA ARG A 304 -24.95 9.32 4.29
C ARG A 304 -24.46 8.83 5.64
N ILE A 305 -25.39 8.37 6.46
CA ILE A 305 -25.14 7.68 7.72
C ILE A 305 -26.01 6.42 7.73
N ASP A 306 -25.39 5.26 7.91
CA ASP A 306 -26.06 3.97 8.02
C ASP A 306 -25.40 3.10 9.11
N ALA A 307 -25.87 1.86 9.27
CA ALA A 307 -25.39 0.97 10.32
C ALA A 307 -23.93 0.51 10.12
N ALA A 308 -23.40 0.56 8.90
CA ALA A 308 -22.01 0.18 8.61
C ALA A 308 -21.05 1.35 8.81
N GLY A 309 -21.55 2.58 8.79
CA GLY A 309 -20.73 3.76 8.97
C GLY A 309 -21.37 5.04 8.46
N ALA A 310 -20.52 6.04 8.25
CA ALA A 310 -20.90 7.34 7.75
C ALA A 310 -19.86 7.89 6.78
N LEU A 311 -20.33 8.70 5.84
CA LEU A 311 -19.50 9.37 4.85
C LEU A 311 -20.13 10.72 4.53
N VAL A 312 -19.40 11.81 4.78
CA VAL A 312 -19.82 13.18 4.47
C VAL A 312 -18.70 13.89 3.73
N ARG A 313 -19.07 14.63 2.68
CA ARG A 313 -18.23 15.61 2.01
C ARG A 313 -18.78 17.00 2.25
N ALA A 314 -17.89 17.92 2.60
CA ALA A 314 -18.18 19.33 2.77
C ALA A 314 -17.06 20.18 2.16
N GLU A 315 -17.31 21.46 2.02
CA GLU A 315 -16.29 22.45 1.64
C GLU A 315 -15.83 23.20 2.90
N CYS A 316 -14.54 23.18 3.16
CA CYS A 316 -13.90 23.80 4.31
C CYS A 316 -12.87 24.81 3.82
N GLU A 317 -13.14 26.11 4.03
CA GLU A 317 -12.30 27.20 3.50
C GLU A 317 -12.04 27.08 1.98
N GLY A 318 -13.05 26.64 1.22
CA GLY A 318 -12.96 26.43 -0.23
C GLY A 318 -12.18 25.17 -0.64
N ARG A 319 -11.87 24.27 0.29
CA ARG A 319 -11.25 22.97 0.03
C ARG A 319 -12.25 21.84 0.26
N PRO A 320 -12.37 20.87 -0.65
CA PRO A 320 -13.24 19.73 -0.43
C PRO A 320 -12.62 18.83 0.65
N THR A 321 -13.38 18.55 1.69
CA THR A 321 -12.99 17.70 2.81
C THR A 321 -13.98 16.56 2.97
N VAL A 322 -13.48 15.35 3.17
CA VAL A 322 -14.28 14.17 3.42
C VAL A 322 -14.06 13.67 4.84
N PHE A 323 -15.16 13.38 5.52
CA PHE A 323 -15.21 12.76 6.83
C PHE A 323 -15.85 11.39 6.70
N THR A 324 -15.26 10.39 7.33
CA THR A 324 -15.76 9.02 7.30
C THR A 324 -15.72 8.41 8.68
N MET A 325 -16.69 7.54 8.94
CA MET A 325 -16.66 6.59 10.04
C MET A 325 -16.98 5.20 9.51
N ARG A 326 -16.27 4.19 9.97
CA ARG A 326 -16.64 2.78 9.77
C ARG A 326 -16.83 2.11 11.10
N VAL A 327 -17.91 1.36 11.22
CA VAL A 327 -18.11 0.42 12.32
C VAL A 327 -17.37 -0.86 11.97
N GLY A 328 -16.50 -1.30 12.86
CA GLY A 328 -15.75 -2.53 12.74
C GLY A 328 -16.43 -3.71 13.42
N PRO A 329 -15.78 -4.88 13.40
CA PRO A 329 -16.30 -6.09 14.04
C PRO A 329 -16.09 -6.10 15.56
N GLY A 330 -15.16 -5.29 16.08
CA GLY A 330 -15.07 -5.03 17.52
C GLY A 330 -16.37 -4.36 17.96
N ARG A 331 -16.95 -4.79 19.07
CA ARG A 331 -18.12 -4.12 19.65
C ARG A 331 -17.69 -3.51 20.97
N THR A 332 -18.04 -2.24 21.15
CA THR A 332 -17.88 -1.57 22.44
C THR A 332 -19.14 -1.71 23.29
N HIS A 333 -20.30 -1.99 22.68
CA HIS A 333 -21.60 -1.91 23.36
C HIS A 333 -21.94 -0.51 23.90
N THR A 334 -21.29 0.52 23.34
CA THR A 334 -21.50 1.94 23.65
C THR A 334 -22.05 2.69 22.44
N ARG A 335 -22.25 4.01 22.57
CA ARG A 335 -22.62 4.88 21.44
C ARG A 335 -21.57 4.93 20.33
N LEU A 336 -20.35 4.48 20.57
CA LEU A 336 -19.32 4.33 19.52
C LEU A 336 -19.72 3.34 18.43
N ASP A 337 -20.60 2.38 18.75
CA ASP A 337 -21.08 1.38 17.79
C ASP A 337 -22.19 1.92 16.87
N ASP A 338 -22.74 3.11 17.15
CA ASP A 338 -23.77 3.77 16.34
C ASP A 338 -23.24 5.03 15.63
N PRO A 339 -23.07 4.98 14.30
CA PRO A 339 -22.64 6.13 13.51
C PRO A 339 -23.54 7.36 13.63
N ARG A 340 -24.83 7.21 13.96
CA ARG A 340 -25.73 8.36 14.15
C ARG A 340 -25.38 9.19 15.40
N HIS A 341 -24.69 8.58 16.36
CA HIS A 341 -24.28 9.23 17.60
C HIS A 341 -22.80 9.66 17.54
N ALA A 342 -21.90 8.75 17.16
CA ALA A 342 -20.46 9.01 17.23
C ALA A 342 -19.92 9.88 16.08
N PHE A 343 -20.42 9.70 14.86
CA PHE A 343 -19.92 10.43 13.69
C PHE A 343 -20.13 11.96 13.77
N PRO A 344 -21.30 12.48 14.22
CA PRO A 344 -21.46 13.90 14.50
C PRO A 344 -20.35 14.55 15.33
N ALA A 345 -19.99 13.94 16.47
CA ALA A 345 -18.98 14.48 17.38
C ALA A 345 -17.60 14.54 16.69
N PHE A 346 -17.26 13.50 15.93
CA PHE A 346 -16.05 13.48 15.11
C PHE A 346 -16.03 14.62 14.08
N VAL A 347 -17.12 14.77 13.32
CA VAL A 347 -17.21 15.82 12.29
C VAL A 347 -17.10 17.20 12.91
N ASP A 348 -17.84 17.48 13.99
CA ASP A 348 -17.84 18.79 14.64
C ASP A 348 -16.44 19.15 15.19
N ALA A 349 -15.76 18.19 15.82
CA ALA A 349 -14.41 18.39 16.36
C ALA A 349 -13.37 18.63 15.26
N MET A 350 -13.38 17.81 14.20
CA MET A 350 -12.43 17.95 13.10
C MET A 350 -12.72 19.20 12.26
N ALA A 351 -13.99 19.50 11.99
CA ALA A 351 -14.41 20.71 11.27
C ALA A 351 -13.94 21.96 12.01
N ALA A 352 -14.14 22.04 13.33
CA ALA A 352 -13.65 23.14 14.15
C ALA A 352 -12.12 23.25 14.11
N ARG A 353 -11.41 22.12 14.20
CA ARG A 353 -9.94 22.08 14.17
C ARG A 353 -9.35 22.62 12.86
N ILE A 354 -9.98 22.32 11.73
CA ILE A 354 -9.49 22.73 10.40
C ILE A 354 -10.11 24.03 9.89
N GLY A 355 -10.84 24.76 10.74
CA GLY A 355 -11.42 26.07 10.41
C GLY A 355 -12.68 26.02 9.53
N CYS A 356 -13.38 24.89 9.42
CA CYS A 356 -14.65 24.83 8.70
C CYS A 356 -15.74 25.61 9.43
N ALA A 357 -16.68 26.18 8.67
CA ALA A 357 -17.97 26.58 9.22
C ALA A 357 -18.70 25.37 9.83
N PRO A 358 -19.57 25.55 10.83
CA PRO A 358 -20.36 24.46 11.41
C PRO A 358 -21.09 23.67 10.32
N LEU A 359 -20.80 22.37 10.24
CA LEU A 359 -21.38 21.46 9.24
C LEU A 359 -22.77 20.96 9.65
N ARG A 360 -23.22 21.31 10.84
CA ARG A 360 -24.51 20.97 11.41
C ARG A 360 -25.09 22.18 12.12
N GLU A 361 -26.39 22.38 11.98
CA GLU A 361 -27.17 23.22 12.88
C GLU A 361 -27.32 22.48 14.22
N ARG A 362 -27.02 23.16 15.33
CA ARG A 362 -27.11 22.59 16.68
C ARG A 362 -28.54 22.60 17.19
#